data_AF-A0A1H4CQT0-F1
#
_entry.id   AF-A0A1H4CQT0-F1
#
_cell.length_a   1.000
_cell.length_b   1.000
_cell.length_c   1.000
_cell.angle_alpha   90.00
_cell.angle_beta   90.00
_cell.angle_gamma   90.00
#
_symmetry.space_group_name_H-M   'P 1'
#
loop_
_entity.id
_entity.type
_entity.pdbx_description
1 polymer ?
#
loop_
_entity_poly.entity_id
_entity_poly.type
_entity_poly.pdbx_seq_one_letter_code
_entity_poly.pdbx_strand_id
1 'polypeptide(L)'
;MFWIIVLSALSLLCSEIPASAVAADSPISLEGVHAELTCRDCHGGDPSLTPRPSSLAVRANGCTGCHQGYDQIFDQAMTTREAEKTFVDHTFSDVDPDFYANNCSSCHVSDCLDCHGGDGHKIASATQEECLGCHSGYFVGREYLGWAPREDHPRYQRGPQHLGERALKMRPDIHSELGMECKDCHSMQSLIAGQKAAQTCEECHQPDLSVIEHSIVAHMEKMECYACHSAWAPQEYGNFYLRLGKRNREAEKAFNTPPLKGEYLVRTYLRKQDAPPLGLNQRQRYSPIRPQFITYYSDLRGGDFPLQENQLLAAQWNAFFPHTIRTGTVMCDSCHDDRRRYLLENEEERLYRIDLDGLGLISFWNQQGQTIQDGSFISPQQFLQINKKDAAYTKAYVKRWKKLLGQDESSSKE
;
A
#
# COMPACT_ATOMS: atom_id res chain seq x y z
N MET A 1 -59.96 -31.60 37.98
CA MET A 1 -60.58 -32.45 39.00
C MET A 1 -59.49 -33.38 39.52
N PHE A 2 -59.11 -33.22 40.79
CA PHE A 2 -58.33 -34.12 41.68
C PHE A 2 -57.03 -34.76 41.13
N TRP A 3 -55.85 -34.21 41.45
CA TRP A 3 -55.02 -34.50 42.65
C TRP A 3 -54.47 -35.93 42.70
N ILE A 4 -53.14 -36.08 42.75
CA ILE A 4 -52.42 -36.70 43.89
C ILE A 4 -50.95 -36.26 43.87
N ILE A 5 -50.54 -35.75 45.02
CA ILE A 5 -49.19 -35.42 45.48
C ILE A 5 -48.56 -36.69 46.05
N VAL A 6 -47.27 -36.94 45.77
CA VAL A 6 -46.40 -37.65 46.71
C VAL A 6 -45.08 -36.90 46.85
N LEU A 7 -44.76 -36.63 48.11
CA LEU A 7 -43.63 -35.91 48.66
C LEU A 7 -42.35 -36.77 48.70
N SER A 8 -41.22 -36.07 48.58
CA SER A 8 -39.98 -36.21 49.37
C SER A 8 -39.17 -37.52 49.33
N ALA A 9 -37.93 -37.42 48.84
CA ALA A 9 -36.75 -37.59 49.70
C ALA A 9 -35.50 -37.04 49.01
N LEU A 10 -34.89 -36.03 49.63
CA LEU A 10 -33.51 -35.62 49.41
C LEU A 10 -32.58 -36.80 49.70
N SER A 11 -31.62 -37.04 48.82
CA SER A 11 -30.37 -37.72 49.17
C SER A 11 -29.25 -37.00 48.44
N LEU A 12 -28.45 -36.28 49.23
CA LEU A 12 -27.18 -35.71 48.81
C LEU A 12 -26.30 -36.83 48.26
N LEU A 13 -25.94 -36.73 46.98
CA LEU A 13 -24.74 -37.35 46.45
C LEU A 13 -23.90 -36.21 45.87
N CYS A 14 -22.85 -35.87 46.62
CA CYS A 14 -21.77 -35.02 46.17
C CYS A 14 -21.17 -35.63 44.90
N SER A 15 -21.50 -35.05 43.75
CA SER A 15 -20.69 -35.20 42.56
C SER A 15 -19.43 -34.37 42.79
N GLU A 16 -18.34 -35.04 43.20
CA GLU A 16 -17.01 -34.48 43.05
C GLU A 16 -16.83 -34.13 41.57
N ILE A 17 -16.80 -32.83 41.29
CA ILE A 17 -16.34 -32.29 40.02
C ILE A 17 -14.88 -32.74 39.93
N PRO A 18 -14.48 -33.62 38.98
CA PRO A 18 -13.08 -33.92 38.82
C PRO A 18 -12.39 -32.60 38.47
N ALA A 19 -11.42 -32.26 39.31
CA ALA A 19 -10.54 -31.13 39.12
C ALA A 19 -10.12 -31.06 37.65
N SER A 20 -10.28 -29.85 37.09
CA SER A 20 -9.74 -29.44 35.81
C SER A 20 -8.43 -30.17 35.52
N ALA A 21 -8.48 -31.16 34.63
CA ALA A 21 -7.29 -31.66 33.98
C ALA A 21 -6.78 -30.48 33.16
N VAL A 22 -5.83 -29.75 33.74
CA VAL A 22 -4.93 -28.87 33.01
C VAL A 22 -4.45 -29.69 31.83
N ALA A 23 -4.84 -29.29 30.62
CA ALA A 23 -4.36 -29.90 29.41
C ALA A 23 -2.83 -29.96 29.53
N ALA A 24 -2.28 -31.17 29.55
CA ALA A 24 -0.85 -31.36 29.50
C ALA A 24 -0.37 -30.72 28.19
N ASP A 25 0.33 -29.60 28.30
CA ASP A 25 0.98 -28.93 27.18
C ASP A 25 1.81 -29.98 26.43
N SER A 26 1.51 -30.16 25.14
CA SER A 26 2.46 -30.78 24.23
C SER A 26 3.82 -30.10 24.42
N PRO A 27 4.94 -30.84 24.46
CA PRO A 27 6.25 -30.22 24.60
C PRO A 27 6.46 -29.24 23.45
N ILE A 28 6.61 -27.96 23.78
CA ILE A 28 6.91 -26.90 22.82
C ILE A 28 8.28 -27.22 22.24
N SER A 29 8.33 -27.57 20.95
CA SER A 29 9.56 -27.86 20.21
C SER A 29 9.86 -26.73 19.24
N LEU A 30 11.11 -26.28 19.22
CA LEU A 30 11.59 -25.39 18.17
C LEU A 30 11.74 -26.15 16.85
N GLU A 31 11.45 -25.47 15.74
CA GLU A 31 11.58 -26.02 14.38
C GLU A 31 12.51 -25.15 13.52
N GLY A 32 12.93 -25.68 12.37
CA GLY A 32 13.72 -24.93 11.39
C GLY A 32 15.15 -24.64 11.85
N VAL A 33 15.67 -23.46 11.49
CA VAL A 33 17.07 -23.06 11.75
C VAL A 33 17.38 -22.84 13.24
N HIS A 34 16.35 -22.78 14.08
CA HIS A 34 16.47 -22.59 15.53
C HIS A 34 16.18 -23.88 16.33
N ALA A 35 16.04 -25.04 15.67
CA ALA A 35 15.62 -26.28 16.31
C ALA A 35 16.56 -26.78 17.43
N GLU A 36 17.83 -26.36 17.41
CA GLU A 36 18.83 -26.74 18.42
C GLU A 36 18.92 -25.76 19.61
N LEU A 37 18.19 -24.65 19.57
CA LEU A 37 18.16 -23.70 20.69
C LEU A 37 17.33 -24.24 21.85
N THR A 38 17.64 -23.75 23.04
CA THR A 38 16.87 -24.00 24.26
C THR A 38 15.95 -22.82 24.56
N CYS A 39 14.93 -23.05 25.39
CA CYS A 39 14.04 -21.97 25.83
C CYS A 39 14.82 -20.81 26.46
N ARG A 40 15.92 -21.11 27.16
CA ARG A 40 16.77 -20.12 27.84
C ARG A 40 17.55 -19.25 26.87
N ASP A 41 17.82 -19.72 25.65
CA ASP A 41 18.58 -18.92 24.68
C ASP A 41 17.76 -17.72 24.19
N CYS A 42 16.44 -17.87 24.08
CA CYS A 42 15.52 -16.79 23.69
C CYS A 42 14.93 -16.05 24.90
N HIS A 43 14.50 -16.80 25.93
CA HIS A 43 13.79 -16.24 27.08
C HIS A 43 14.72 -15.91 28.27
N GLY A 44 16.00 -16.26 28.22
CA GLY A 44 16.88 -16.10 29.37
C GLY A 44 16.51 -17.02 30.54
N GLY A 45 16.91 -16.63 31.75
CA GLY A 45 16.84 -17.50 32.93
C GLY A 45 15.42 -17.75 33.47
N ASP A 46 14.46 -16.89 33.16
CA ASP A 46 13.07 -17.00 33.61
C ASP A 46 12.11 -16.55 32.49
N PRO A 47 11.46 -17.50 31.80
CA PRO A 47 10.51 -17.20 30.72
C PRO A 47 9.29 -16.38 31.13
N SER A 48 8.94 -16.33 32.41
CA SER A 48 7.85 -15.48 32.90
C SER A 48 8.19 -13.99 32.86
N LEU A 49 9.48 -13.65 32.91
CA LEU A 49 9.98 -12.27 32.88
C LEU A 49 10.26 -11.78 31.45
N THR A 50 10.28 -12.68 30.47
CA THR A 50 10.53 -12.42 29.04
C THR A 50 9.50 -13.15 28.17
N PRO A 51 8.19 -12.95 28.39
CA PRO A 51 7.16 -13.69 27.66
C PRO A 51 7.15 -13.37 26.16
N ARG A 52 7.77 -12.25 25.73
CA ARG A 52 7.89 -11.82 24.33
C ARG A 52 9.31 -11.33 24.01
N PRO A 53 10.27 -12.25 23.88
CA PRO A 53 11.69 -11.90 23.77
C PRO A 53 12.07 -11.26 22.42
N SER A 54 11.20 -11.35 21.42
CA SER A 54 11.31 -10.76 20.08
C SER A 54 10.64 -9.38 19.94
N SER A 55 9.97 -8.91 20.99
CA SER A 55 9.15 -7.71 20.92
C SER A 55 9.96 -6.42 21.00
N LEU A 56 9.42 -5.36 20.41
CA LEU A 56 9.90 -3.98 20.50
C LEU A 56 10.12 -3.53 21.95
N ALA A 57 9.23 -3.94 22.87
CA ALA A 57 9.27 -3.53 24.27
C ALA A 57 10.58 -3.90 24.98
N VAL A 58 11.21 -4.99 24.55
CA VAL A 58 12.52 -5.44 25.04
C VAL A 58 13.61 -5.32 23.97
N ARG A 59 13.35 -4.58 22.89
CA ARG A 59 14.21 -4.45 21.69
C ARG A 59 14.71 -5.80 21.17
N ALA A 60 13.82 -6.78 21.12
CA ALA A 60 14.10 -8.14 20.66
C ALA A 60 15.36 -8.76 21.30
N ASN A 61 15.58 -8.55 22.61
CA ASN A 61 16.79 -8.99 23.30
C ASN A 61 17.06 -10.50 23.21
N GLY A 62 16.04 -11.34 23.00
CA GLY A 62 16.21 -12.77 22.75
C GLY A 62 16.65 -13.12 21.33
N CYS A 63 16.60 -12.16 20.39
CA CYS A 63 17.03 -12.34 19.01
C CYS A 63 18.40 -11.69 18.76
N THR A 64 18.61 -10.48 19.32
CA THR A 64 19.74 -9.61 18.97
C THR A 64 21.08 -10.06 19.55
N GLY A 65 21.09 -11.02 20.48
CA GLY A 65 22.32 -11.68 20.93
C GLY A 65 23.05 -12.39 19.78
N CYS A 66 22.30 -13.00 18.85
CA CYS A 66 22.84 -13.64 17.65
C CYS A 66 22.65 -12.77 16.39
N HIS A 67 21.51 -12.08 16.27
CA HIS A 67 21.20 -11.18 15.15
C HIS A 67 21.56 -9.73 15.49
N GLN A 68 22.86 -9.47 15.66
CA GLN A 68 23.35 -8.18 16.13
C GLN A 68 22.95 -7.03 15.19
N GLY A 69 22.40 -5.95 15.76
CA GLY A 69 21.97 -4.76 15.04
C GLY A 69 20.59 -4.88 14.38
N TYR A 70 19.94 -6.04 14.41
CA TYR A 70 18.63 -6.21 13.78
C TYR A 70 17.50 -5.49 14.53
N ASP A 71 17.70 -5.11 15.79
CA ASP A 71 16.77 -4.26 16.55
C ASP A 71 16.61 -2.86 15.92
N GLN A 72 17.52 -2.45 15.05
CA GLN A 72 17.39 -1.21 14.28
C GLN A 72 16.13 -1.18 13.41
N ILE A 73 15.54 -2.34 13.07
CA ILE A 73 14.25 -2.38 12.36
C ILE A 73 13.17 -1.55 13.06
N PHE A 74 13.22 -1.51 14.39
CA PHE A 74 12.28 -0.80 15.24
C PHE A 74 12.43 0.72 15.19
N ASP A 75 13.53 1.21 14.65
CA ASP A 75 13.78 2.64 14.48
C ASP A 75 13.38 3.12 13.07
N GLN A 76 12.88 2.21 12.22
CA GLN A 76 12.56 2.48 10.81
C GLN A 76 11.09 2.79 10.57
N ALA A 77 10.78 3.27 9.37
CA ALA A 77 9.46 3.80 9.00
C ALA A 77 8.29 2.84 9.30
N MET A 78 8.48 1.52 9.13
CA MET A 78 7.45 0.51 9.40
C MET A 78 7.07 0.40 10.90
N THR A 79 7.95 0.85 11.80
CA THR A 79 7.70 0.89 13.24
C THR A 79 7.35 2.31 13.71
N THR A 80 8.16 3.31 13.33
CA THR A 80 8.04 4.67 13.86
C THR A 80 6.85 5.43 13.28
N ARG A 81 6.59 5.24 11.98
CA ARG A 81 5.47 5.85 11.24
C ARG A 81 5.41 7.36 11.38
N GLU A 82 6.58 7.98 11.42
CA GLU A 82 6.72 9.42 11.67
C GLU A 82 6.06 10.25 10.57
N ALA A 83 6.16 9.81 9.31
CA ALA A 83 5.54 10.48 8.18
C ALA A 83 4.01 10.45 8.25
N GLU A 84 3.42 9.30 8.60
CA GLU A 84 1.98 9.13 8.77
C GLU A 84 1.46 9.94 9.95
N LYS A 85 2.16 9.92 11.10
CA LYS A 85 1.82 10.73 12.27
C LYS A 85 1.82 12.22 11.93
N THR A 86 2.90 12.70 11.30
CA THR A 86 3.04 14.10 10.88
C THR A 86 1.94 14.49 9.90
N PHE A 87 1.63 13.63 8.92
CA PHE A 87 0.55 13.89 7.97
C PHE A 87 -0.81 14.00 8.67
N VAL A 88 -1.14 13.05 9.55
CA VAL A 88 -2.41 13.05 10.26
C VAL A 88 -2.53 14.26 11.19
N ASP A 89 -1.47 14.58 11.94
CA ASP A 89 -1.44 15.75 12.81
C ASP A 89 -1.72 17.04 12.02
N HIS A 90 -1.04 17.25 10.89
CA HIS A 90 -1.27 18.44 10.06
C HIS A 90 -2.62 18.46 9.34
N THR A 91 -3.23 17.30 9.07
CA THR A 91 -4.43 17.20 8.21
C THR A 91 -5.72 17.11 9.01
N PHE A 92 -5.71 16.38 10.12
CA PHE A 92 -6.91 16.01 10.87
C PHE A 92 -6.97 16.63 12.27
N SER A 93 -5.90 17.18 12.84
CA SER A 93 -5.91 17.66 14.25
C SER A 93 -7.02 18.68 14.55
N ASP A 94 -7.32 19.57 13.59
CA ASP A 94 -8.37 20.58 13.72
C ASP A 94 -9.80 20.00 13.72
N VAL A 95 -10.00 18.83 13.08
CA VAL A 95 -11.33 18.22 12.90
C VAL A 95 -11.55 16.95 13.74
N ASP A 96 -10.48 16.24 14.07
CA ASP A 96 -10.45 15.05 14.90
C ASP A 96 -9.03 14.80 15.47
N PRO A 97 -8.69 15.37 16.63
CA PRO A 97 -7.34 15.23 17.22
C PRO A 97 -6.99 13.78 17.58
N ASP A 98 -7.98 12.92 17.79
CA ASP A 98 -7.78 11.50 18.10
C ASP A 98 -7.75 10.60 16.84
N PHE A 99 -7.76 11.18 15.64
CA PHE A 99 -7.87 10.43 14.38
C PHE A 99 -6.82 9.33 14.26
N TYR A 100 -5.55 9.66 14.54
CA TYR A 100 -4.45 8.71 14.43
C TYR A 100 -4.63 7.51 15.37
N ALA A 101 -4.92 7.78 16.65
CA ALA A 101 -5.04 6.73 17.66
C ALA A 101 -6.19 5.76 17.36
N ASN A 102 -7.29 6.28 16.81
CA ASN A 102 -8.50 5.50 16.55
C ASN A 102 -8.48 4.75 15.21
N ASN A 103 -7.78 5.26 14.20
CA ASN A 103 -7.88 4.76 12.82
C ASN A 103 -6.59 4.13 12.28
N CYS A 104 -5.46 4.25 12.99
CA CYS A 104 -4.15 3.85 12.46
C CYS A 104 -3.45 2.74 13.26
N SER A 105 -4.15 1.89 14.03
CA SER A 105 -3.51 0.93 14.95
C SER A 105 -3.16 -0.46 14.38
N SER A 106 -3.52 -0.78 13.13
CA SER A 106 -3.60 -2.19 12.70
C SER A 106 -2.34 -2.80 12.05
N CYS A 107 -1.39 -2.01 11.52
CA CYS A 107 -0.29 -2.53 10.69
C CYS A 107 1.03 -1.79 10.94
N HIS A 108 1.72 -2.09 12.04
CA HIS A 108 3.07 -1.56 12.29
C HIS A 108 3.95 -2.62 12.95
N VAL A 109 5.23 -2.67 12.55
CA VAL A 109 6.16 -3.66 13.09
C VAL A 109 6.41 -3.35 14.56
N SER A 110 6.10 -4.31 15.41
CA SER A 110 6.20 -4.27 16.87
C SER A 110 6.91 -5.49 17.45
N ASP A 111 7.15 -6.51 16.63
CA ASP A 111 7.79 -7.75 17.00
C ASP A 111 8.53 -8.35 15.79
N CYS A 112 9.68 -8.99 15.98
CA CYS A 112 10.35 -9.70 14.87
C CYS A 112 9.44 -10.80 14.27
N LEU A 113 8.55 -11.37 15.08
CA LEU A 113 7.60 -12.39 14.64
C LEU A 113 6.52 -11.85 13.69
N ASP A 114 6.34 -10.53 13.58
CA ASP A 114 5.39 -9.93 12.64
C ASP A 114 5.69 -10.30 11.19
N CYS A 115 6.96 -10.56 10.86
CA CYS A 115 7.39 -10.99 9.52
C CYS A 115 7.89 -12.44 9.47
N HIS A 116 8.22 -13.03 10.62
CA HIS A 116 8.78 -14.40 10.70
C HIS A 116 7.75 -15.46 11.14
N GLY A 117 6.53 -15.02 11.46
CA GLY A 117 5.22 -15.71 11.43
C GLY A 117 5.08 -17.14 11.95
N GLY A 118 5.87 -17.50 12.95
CA GLY A 118 5.60 -18.67 13.79
C GLY A 118 4.65 -18.35 14.96
N ASP A 119 4.35 -19.37 15.75
CA ASP A 119 3.81 -19.24 17.11
C ASP A 119 4.87 -18.71 18.13
N GLY A 120 5.94 -18.09 17.65
CA GLY A 120 7.15 -17.74 18.40
C GLY A 120 8.16 -18.87 18.57
N HIS A 121 7.78 -20.11 18.25
CA HIS A 121 8.63 -21.30 18.40
C HIS A 121 8.87 -22.01 17.05
N LYS A 122 8.07 -21.70 16.03
CA LYS A 122 8.26 -22.09 14.63
C LYS A 122 8.75 -20.93 13.75
N ILE A 123 9.85 -20.32 14.15
CA ILE A 123 10.41 -19.14 13.47
C ILE A 123 11.00 -19.57 12.11
N ALA A 124 10.49 -18.99 11.02
CA ALA A 124 10.95 -19.27 9.67
C ALA A 124 11.41 -17.99 8.96
N SER A 125 11.96 -18.13 7.74
CA SER A 125 12.20 -16.98 6.88
C SER A 125 10.87 -16.36 6.44
N ALA A 126 10.83 -15.03 6.39
CA ALA A 126 9.68 -14.31 5.90
C ALA A 126 9.28 -14.76 4.49
N THR A 127 7.99 -14.97 4.32
CA THR A 127 7.26 -15.31 3.12
C THR A 127 6.65 -14.05 2.52
N GLN A 128 6.29 -14.13 1.23
CA GLN A 128 5.64 -13.02 0.56
C GLN A 128 4.26 -12.69 1.16
N GLU A 129 3.51 -13.71 1.59
CA GLU A 129 2.19 -13.55 2.19
C GLU A 129 2.21 -12.76 3.49
N GLU A 130 3.23 -12.93 4.34
CA GLU A 130 3.39 -12.16 5.58
C GLU A 130 3.58 -10.67 5.28
N CYS A 131 4.40 -10.33 4.27
CA CYS A 131 4.54 -8.95 3.83
C CYS A 131 3.19 -8.38 3.38
N LEU A 132 2.46 -9.13 2.55
CA LEU A 132 1.18 -8.70 1.96
C LEU A 132 0.03 -8.60 2.97
N GLY A 133 0.17 -9.19 4.16
CA GLY A 133 -0.74 -8.99 5.27
C GLY A 133 -0.85 -7.51 5.68
N CYS A 134 0.26 -6.77 5.58
CA CYS A 134 0.29 -5.33 5.83
C CYS A 134 0.41 -4.50 4.53
N HIS A 135 1.21 -4.97 3.57
CA HIS A 135 1.51 -4.30 2.29
C HIS A 135 0.46 -4.63 1.24
N SER A 136 -0.62 -3.86 1.26
CA SER A 136 -1.87 -4.28 0.68
C SER A 136 -2.73 -3.06 0.28
N GLY A 137 -3.63 -3.24 -0.69
CA GLY A 137 -4.66 -2.26 -1.03
C GLY A 137 -4.11 -1.17 -1.94
N TYR A 138 -4.28 0.09 -1.54
CA TYR A 138 -3.78 1.22 -2.30
C TYR A 138 -2.26 1.41 -2.16
N PHE A 139 -1.72 1.14 -0.98
CA PHE A 139 -0.33 1.35 -0.66
C PHE A 139 0.43 0.02 -0.73
N VAL A 140 1.21 -0.12 -1.82
CA VAL A 140 2.34 -1.05 -2.10
C VAL A 140 2.11 -2.52 -1.76
N GLY A 141 2.32 -3.40 -2.75
CA GLY A 141 2.72 -4.79 -2.55
C GLY A 141 1.90 -5.79 -3.37
N ARG A 142 0.58 -5.66 -3.36
CA ARG A 142 -0.31 -6.63 -4.06
C ARG A 142 -0.31 -6.44 -5.58
N GLU A 143 0.04 -5.25 -6.07
CA GLU A 143 0.22 -4.98 -7.50
C GLU A 143 1.38 -5.78 -8.11
N TYR A 144 2.40 -6.10 -7.31
CA TYR A 144 3.52 -6.96 -7.71
C TYR A 144 3.04 -8.32 -8.21
N LEU A 145 2.04 -8.87 -7.53
CA LEU A 145 1.36 -10.12 -7.88
C LEU A 145 0.21 -9.95 -8.88
N GLY A 146 0.01 -8.74 -9.40
CA GLY A 146 -1.05 -8.43 -10.35
C GLY A 146 -2.43 -8.34 -9.71
N TRP A 147 -2.54 -7.87 -8.46
CA TRP A 147 -3.83 -7.67 -7.79
C TRP A 147 -4.05 -6.19 -7.50
N ALA A 148 -5.04 -5.59 -8.16
CA ALA A 148 -5.38 -4.19 -7.96
C ALA A 148 -6.63 -4.00 -7.09
N PRO A 149 -6.71 -2.92 -6.30
CA PRO A 149 -7.91 -2.61 -5.53
C PRO A 149 -9.10 -2.35 -6.46
N ARG A 150 -10.27 -2.84 -6.04
CA ARG A 150 -11.57 -2.63 -6.72
C ARG A 150 -12.28 -1.44 -6.11
N GLU A 151 -13.11 -0.75 -6.89
CA GLU A 151 -14.04 0.27 -6.40
C GLU A 151 -14.87 -0.20 -5.19
N ASP A 152 -15.10 0.69 -4.23
CA ASP A 152 -15.74 0.36 -2.94
C ASP A 152 -17.20 -0.10 -3.09
N HIS A 153 -17.89 0.30 -4.16
CA HIS A 153 -19.31 0.01 -4.32
C HIS A 153 -19.55 -1.51 -4.37
N PRO A 154 -20.52 -2.05 -3.60
CA PRO A 154 -20.83 -3.48 -3.54
C PRO A 154 -20.98 -4.20 -4.89
N ARG A 155 -21.46 -3.51 -5.94
CA ARG A 155 -21.60 -4.08 -7.28
C ARG A 155 -20.27 -4.55 -7.89
N TYR A 156 -19.15 -3.96 -7.46
CA TYR A 156 -17.82 -4.24 -7.97
C TYR A 156 -17.07 -5.27 -7.11
N GLN A 157 -17.58 -5.62 -5.93
CA GLN A 157 -16.98 -6.54 -4.95
C GLN A 157 -17.22 -8.02 -5.32
N ARG A 158 -16.78 -8.40 -6.53
CA ARG A 158 -16.97 -9.73 -7.14
C ARG A 158 -15.67 -10.24 -7.78
N GLY A 159 -15.60 -11.54 -8.08
CA GLY A 159 -14.43 -12.16 -8.71
C GLY A 159 -13.39 -12.69 -7.72
N PRO A 160 -12.16 -13.00 -8.15
CA PRO A 160 -11.14 -13.61 -7.29
C PRO A 160 -10.87 -12.82 -6.00
N GLN A 161 -10.50 -13.55 -4.95
CA GLN A 161 -9.99 -12.97 -3.70
C GLN A 161 -8.49 -13.25 -3.57
N HIS A 162 -7.80 -12.34 -2.92
CA HIS A 162 -6.44 -12.54 -2.44
C HIS A 162 -6.37 -11.99 -1.01
N LEU A 163 -5.95 -12.83 -0.06
CA LEU A 163 -5.96 -12.53 1.38
C LEU A 163 -7.34 -12.05 1.89
N GLY A 164 -8.42 -12.72 1.46
CA GLY A 164 -9.78 -12.42 1.89
C GLY A 164 -10.44 -11.20 1.23
N GLU A 165 -9.70 -10.45 0.41
CA GLU A 165 -10.22 -9.25 -0.26
C GLU A 165 -10.42 -9.45 -1.76
N ARG A 166 -11.48 -8.87 -2.31
CA ARG A 166 -11.77 -8.92 -3.74
C ARG A 166 -10.85 -7.95 -4.48
N ALA A 167 -10.17 -8.45 -5.52
CA ALA A 167 -9.24 -7.66 -6.32
C ALA A 167 -9.53 -7.79 -7.83
N LEU A 168 -9.06 -6.81 -8.61
CA LEU A 168 -8.94 -6.94 -10.06
C LEU A 168 -7.67 -7.74 -10.35
N LYS A 169 -7.79 -8.80 -11.15
CA LYS A 169 -6.60 -9.46 -11.69
C LYS A 169 -6.05 -8.59 -12.83
N MET A 170 -4.85 -8.11 -12.63
CA MET A 170 -4.06 -7.31 -13.56
C MET A 170 -2.81 -8.09 -13.98
N ARG A 171 -2.03 -7.51 -14.88
CA ARG A 171 -0.73 -8.06 -15.28
C ARG A 171 0.26 -7.90 -14.11
N PRO A 172 0.85 -8.99 -13.59
CA PRO A 172 1.85 -8.89 -12.53
C PRO A 172 3.18 -8.34 -13.04
N ASP A 173 4.04 -8.01 -12.08
CA ASP A 173 5.44 -7.70 -12.34
C ASP A 173 6.15 -8.90 -12.98
N ILE A 174 7.06 -8.64 -13.93
CA ILE A 174 7.87 -9.69 -14.56
C ILE A 174 8.76 -10.40 -13.54
N HIS A 175 9.28 -9.69 -12.53
CA HIS A 175 10.12 -10.30 -11.50
C HIS A 175 9.32 -11.30 -10.66
N SER A 176 8.04 -10.98 -10.37
CA SER A 176 7.12 -11.93 -9.71
C SER A 176 6.84 -13.15 -10.59
N GLU A 177 6.60 -12.96 -11.89
CA GLU A 177 6.39 -14.08 -12.83
C GLU A 177 7.60 -15.01 -12.90
N LEU A 178 8.80 -14.48 -12.68
CA LEU A 178 10.06 -15.23 -12.65
C LEU A 178 10.40 -15.80 -11.26
N GLY A 179 9.53 -15.63 -10.28
CA GLY A 179 9.65 -16.23 -8.95
C GLY A 179 10.43 -15.39 -7.93
N MET A 180 10.74 -14.13 -8.21
CA MET A 180 11.31 -13.24 -7.19
C MET A 180 10.24 -12.80 -6.18
N GLU A 181 10.60 -12.79 -4.91
CA GLU A 181 9.77 -12.35 -3.79
C GLU A 181 10.18 -10.96 -3.29
N CYS A 182 9.37 -10.39 -2.40
CA CYS A 182 9.61 -9.06 -1.83
C CYS A 182 11.01 -8.93 -1.21
N LYS A 183 11.47 -9.97 -0.50
CA LYS A 183 12.75 -9.99 0.23
C LYS A 183 13.98 -9.96 -0.68
N ASP A 184 13.83 -10.33 -1.95
CA ASP A 184 14.95 -10.30 -2.92
C ASP A 184 15.34 -8.86 -3.25
N CYS A 185 14.37 -7.94 -3.22
CA CYS A 185 14.59 -6.50 -3.37
C CYS A 185 14.61 -5.75 -2.02
N HIS A 186 13.97 -6.30 -0.98
CA HIS A 186 13.85 -5.73 0.36
C HIS A 186 14.51 -6.64 1.41
N SER A 187 15.82 -6.82 1.31
CA SER A 187 16.59 -7.62 2.28
C SER A 187 16.50 -7.04 3.71
N MET A 188 16.69 -7.89 4.72
CA MET A 188 16.77 -7.41 6.11
C MET A 188 17.84 -6.33 6.29
N GLN A 189 18.99 -6.46 5.64
CA GLN A 189 20.06 -5.46 5.70
C GLN A 189 19.58 -4.10 5.18
N SER A 190 18.86 -4.06 4.06
CA SER A 190 18.29 -2.82 3.55
C SER A 190 17.23 -2.25 4.48
N LEU A 191 16.37 -3.10 5.05
CA LEU A 191 15.29 -2.68 5.92
C LEU A 191 15.83 -2.06 7.22
N ILE A 192 16.79 -2.73 7.91
CA ILE A 192 17.38 -2.20 9.16
C ILE A 192 18.21 -0.94 8.94
N ALA A 193 18.74 -0.75 7.73
CA ALA A 193 19.47 0.46 7.33
C ALA A 193 18.53 1.59 6.87
N GLY A 194 17.21 1.39 6.86
CA GLY A 194 16.24 2.38 6.39
C GLY A 194 16.27 2.62 4.87
N GLN A 195 16.85 1.69 4.12
CA GLN A 195 16.93 1.78 2.66
C GLN A 195 15.62 1.31 2.01
N LYS A 196 15.24 1.96 0.90
CA LYS A 196 14.02 1.61 0.15
C LYS A 196 14.14 0.25 -0.55
N ALA A 197 15.34 -0.14 -0.96
CA ALA A 197 15.63 -1.41 -1.62
C ALA A 197 17.11 -1.78 -1.39
N ALA A 198 17.42 -3.08 -1.49
CA ALA A 198 18.76 -3.64 -1.39
C ALA A 198 19.58 -3.50 -2.67
N GLN A 199 18.90 -3.36 -3.82
CA GLN A 199 19.50 -3.24 -5.14
C GLN A 199 18.69 -2.25 -5.98
N THR A 200 19.37 -1.60 -6.90
CA THR A 200 18.82 -0.73 -7.94
C THR A 200 18.64 -1.51 -9.25
N CYS A 201 17.92 -0.92 -10.20
CA CYS A 201 17.71 -1.54 -11.51
C CYS A 201 19.04 -1.81 -12.23
N GLU A 202 19.99 -0.88 -12.15
CA GLU A 202 21.26 -0.92 -12.90
C GLU A 202 22.29 -1.87 -12.29
N GLU A 203 22.16 -2.21 -11.00
CA GLU A 203 23.00 -3.23 -10.35
C GLU A 203 22.69 -4.64 -10.85
N CYS A 204 21.46 -4.88 -11.32
CA CYS A 204 21.03 -6.17 -11.87
C CYS A 204 20.88 -6.17 -13.41
N HIS A 205 20.56 -5.02 -14.01
CA HIS A 205 20.21 -4.90 -15.43
C HIS A 205 21.12 -3.90 -16.13
N GLN A 206 21.76 -4.33 -17.22
CA GLN A 206 22.51 -3.43 -18.10
C GLN A 206 21.60 -2.90 -19.23
N PRO A 207 21.35 -1.58 -19.32
CA PRO A 207 20.55 -1.03 -20.42
C PRO A 207 21.20 -1.28 -21.79
N ASP A 208 20.45 -1.91 -22.70
CA ASP A 208 20.87 -2.13 -24.07
C ASP A 208 20.66 -0.86 -24.92
N LEU A 209 21.76 -0.23 -25.34
CA LEU A 209 21.75 0.98 -26.19
C LEU A 209 21.22 0.74 -27.62
N SER A 210 21.00 -0.51 -28.02
CA SER A 210 20.30 -0.84 -29.27
C SER A 210 18.80 -0.51 -29.20
N VAL A 211 18.24 -0.46 -27.97
CA VAL A 211 16.88 0.01 -27.71
C VAL A 211 16.85 1.53 -27.90
N ILE A 212 15.89 1.98 -28.72
CA ILE A 212 15.80 3.39 -29.15
C ILE A 212 15.73 4.31 -27.94
N GLU A 213 14.90 3.96 -26.97
CA GLU A 213 14.67 4.73 -25.76
C GLU A 213 15.91 4.81 -24.87
N HIS A 214 16.70 3.73 -24.75
CA HIS A 214 17.95 3.72 -23.99
C HIS A 214 19.08 4.50 -24.69
N SER A 215 19.07 4.55 -26.03
CA SER A 215 20.06 5.30 -26.81
C SER A 215 19.94 6.83 -26.63
N ILE A 216 18.84 7.30 -26.06
CA ILE A 216 18.59 8.72 -25.79
C ILE A 216 19.15 9.04 -24.40
N VAL A 217 20.31 9.71 -24.37
CA VAL A 217 21.04 10.08 -23.14
C VAL A 217 20.12 10.75 -22.10
N ALA A 218 19.24 11.65 -22.54
CA ALA A 218 18.32 12.34 -21.64
C ALA A 218 17.35 11.39 -20.92
N HIS A 219 16.93 10.27 -21.52
CA HIS A 219 16.10 9.29 -20.83
C HIS A 219 16.89 8.59 -19.72
N MET A 220 18.14 8.20 -20.01
CA MET A 220 18.99 7.53 -19.04
C MET A 220 19.36 8.44 -17.87
N GLU A 221 19.69 9.70 -18.13
CA GLU A 221 20.12 10.63 -17.09
C GLU A 221 18.96 11.24 -16.29
N LYS A 222 17.83 11.51 -16.95
CA LYS A 222 16.74 12.32 -16.36
C LYS A 222 15.51 11.53 -15.96
N MET A 223 15.37 10.25 -16.31
CA MET A 223 14.18 9.46 -15.97
C MET A 223 14.53 8.29 -15.07
N GLU A 224 13.65 7.96 -14.13
CA GLU A 224 13.72 6.68 -13.44
C GLU A 224 13.30 5.56 -14.41
N CYS A 225 13.96 4.40 -14.35
CA CYS A 225 13.69 3.28 -15.26
C CYS A 225 12.21 2.86 -15.22
N TYR A 226 11.64 2.86 -14.02
CA TYR A 226 10.25 2.50 -13.76
C TYR A 226 9.24 3.56 -14.26
N ALA A 227 9.67 4.74 -14.72
CA ALA A 227 8.79 5.67 -15.44
C ALA A 227 8.33 5.12 -16.79
N CYS A 228 9.16 4.31 -17.44
CA CYS A 228 8.88 3.66 -18.72
C CYS A 228 8.42 2.20 -18.55
N HIS A 229 8.97 1.52 -17.55
CA HIS A 229 8.81 0.07 -17.39
C HIS A 229 7.63 -0.36 -16.51
N SER A 230 6.99 0.56 -15.77
CA SER A 230 5.78 0.23 -15.01
C SER A 230 4.57 0.12 -15.95
N ALA A 231 3.89 -1.03 -15.94
CA ALA A 231 2.73 -1.24 -16.81
C ALA A 231 1.48 -0.49 -16.33
N TRP A 232 1.28 -0.42 -15.02
CA TRP A 232 0.12 0.23 -14.39
C TRP A 232 0.40 0.52 -12.92
N ALA A 233 -0.44 1.34 -12.29
CA ALA A 233 -0.40 1.49 -10.84
C ALA A 233 -1.78 1.76 -10.26
N PRO A 234 -2.05 1.31 -9.03
CA PRO A 234 -3.20 1.77 -8.29
C PRO A 234 -3.10 3.26 -8.01
N GLN A 235 -4.16 3.97 -8.41
CA GLN A 235 -4.34 5.41 -8.26
C GLN A 235 -5.71 5.68 -7.65
N GLU A 236 -5.75 6.43 -6.55
CA GLU A 236 -6.98 6.85 -5.88
C GLU A 236 -7.10 8.36 -5.93
N TYR A 237 -8.14 8.85 -6.58
CA TYR A 237 -8.42 10.27 -6.72
C TYR A 237 -9.57 10.63 -5.79
N GLY A 238 -9.33 11.52 -4.83
CA GLY A 238 -10.33 11.99 -3.86
C GLY A 238 -10.81 10.91 -2.88
N ASN A 239 -10.24 10.88 -1.68
CA ASN A 239 -10.63 10.01 -0.58
C ASN A 239 -11.49 10.79 0.43
N PHE A 240 -12.74 10.36 0.59
CA PHE A 240 -13.72 10.93 1.50
C PHE A 240 -13.74 10.18 2.82
N TYR A 241 -13.46 10.90 3.89
CA TYR A 241 -13.56 10.45 5.27
C TYR A 241 -14.85 11.01 5.85
N LEU A 242 -15.90 10.19 5.82
CA LEU A 242 -17.21 10.56 6.33
C LEU A 242 -17.31 10.12 7.78
N ARG A 243 -17.31 11.07 8.72
CA ARG A 243 -17.49 10.78 10.14
C ARG A 243 -18.99 10.63 10.44
N LEU A 244 -19.41 9.40 10.70
CA LEU A 244 -20.80 9.03 10.96
C LEU A 244 -21.01 8.82 12.45
N GLY A 245 -22.05 9.46 12.98
CA GLY A 245 -22.42 9.34 14.39
C GLY A 245 -23.51 8.30 14.58
N LYS A 246 -23.45 7.53 15.67
CA LYS A 246 -24.51 6.56 16.06
C LYS A 246 -25.91 7.17 16.16
N ARG A 247 -26.01 8.49 16.23
CA ARG A 247 -27.25 9.28 16.32
C ARG A 247 -27.80 9.73 14.96
N ASN A 248 -27.03 9.63 13.87
CA ASN A 248 -27.48 10.00 12.53
C ASN A 248 -27.70 8.75 11.65
N ARG A 249 -28.74 7.98 11.99
CA ARG A 249 -29.13 6.77 11.23
C ARG A 249 -29.57 7.07 9.80
N GLU A 250 -30.00 8.30 9.52
CA GLU A 250 -30.37 8.73 8.17
C GLU A 250 -29.14 8.78 7.26
N ALA A 251 -28.03 9.34 7.75
CA ALA A 251 -26.76 9.32 7.01
C ALA A 251 -26.28 7.88 6.79
N GLU A 252 -26.28 7.02 7.81
CA GLU A 252 -25.90 5.61 7.67
C GLU A 252 -26.70 4.88 6.57
N LYS A 253 -28.01 5.17 6.50
CA LYS A 253 -28.92 4.63 5.48
C LYS A 253 -28.67 5.23 4.10
N ALA A 254 -28.46 6.54 4.00
CA ALA A 254 -28.22 7.25 2.74
C ALA A 254 -26.96 6.73 2.03
N PHE A 255 -25.90 6.44 2.80
CA PHE A 255 -24.63 5.92 2.26
C PHE A 255 -24.58 4.39 2.16
N ASN A 256 -25.69 3.70 2.47
CA ASN A 256 -25.78 2.24 2.48
C ASN A 256 -24.57 1.60 3.17
N THR A 257 -24.29 2.08 4.38
CA THR A 257 -23.04 1.75 5.09
C THR A 257 -23.02 0.29 5.55
N PRO A 258 -21.93 -0.45 5.31
CA PRO A 258 -21.69 -1.69 6.04
C PRO A 258 -21.43 -1.37 7.53
N PRO A 259 -21.53 -2.37 8.44
CA PRO A 259 -21.19 -2.16 9.85
C PRO A 259 -19.82 -1.49 10.00
N LEU A 260 -19.80 -0.29 10.59
CA LEU A 260 -18.58 0.49 10.74
C LEU A 260 -17.68 -0.11 11.82
N LYS A 261 -16.38 -0.21 11.52
CA LYS A 261 -15.33 -0.40 12.53
C LYS A 261 -14.83 0.99 12.93
N GLY A 262 -15.50 1.63 13.87
CA GLY A 262 -15.22 3.01 14.29
C GLY A 262 -16.26 4.01 13.79
N GLU A 263 -15.86 5.29 13.71
CA GLU A 263 -16.77 6.39 13.32
C GLU A 263 -16.67 6.78 11.85
N TYR A 264 -15.72 6.21 11.10
CA TYR A 264 -15.45 6.63 9.73
C TYR A 264 -15.94 5.64 8.68
N LEU A 265 -16.61 6.18 7.66
CA LEU A 265 -16.77 5.54 6.38
C LEU A 265 -15.81 6.18 5.37
N VAL A 266 -14.88 5.39 4.82
CA VAL A 266 -13.99 5.86 3.77
C VAL A 266 -14.52 5.47 2.40
N ARG A 267 -14.52 6.41 1.45
CA ARG A 267 -14.89 6.21 0.05
C ARG A 267 -13.94 6.92 -0.88
N THR A 268 -13.60 6.30 -2.00
CA THR A 268 -12.82 6.97 -3.06
C THR A 268 -13.74 7.45 -4.18
N TYR A 269 -13.52 8.66 -4.72
CA TYR A 269 -14.26 9.19 -5.87
C TYR A 269 -14.01 8.34 -7.12
N LEU A 270 -12.74 8.02 -7.36
CA LEU A 270 -12.29 7.31 -8.54
C LEU A 270 -11.03 6.51 -8.27
N ARG A 271 -11.07 5.20 -8.58
CA ARG A 271 -9.89 4.35 -8.67
C ARG A 271 -9.51 4.12 -10.13
N LYS A 272 -8.22 4.31 -10.45
CA LYS A 272 -7.65 4.01 -11.77
C LYS A 272 -6.49 3.03 -11.64
N GLN A 273 -6.34 2.20 -12.67
CA GLN A 273 -5.35 1.12 -12.76
C GLN A 273 -4.58 1.19 -14.09
N ASP A 274 -4.44 2.39 -14.65
CA ASP A 274 -3.65 2.66 -15.85
C ASP A 274 -2.25 3.16 -15.48
N ALA A 275 -1.50 3.63 -16.48
CA ALA A 275 -0.20 4.20 -16.24
C ALA A 275 -0.34 5.44 -15.32
N PRO A 276 0.43 5.56 -14.22
CA PRO A 276 0.33 6.68 -13.28
C PRO A 276 0.96 7.96 -13.84
N PRO A 277 0.45 9.18 -13.58
CA PRO A 277 1.05 10.43 -14.03
C PRO A 277 2.55 10.57 -13.71
N LEU A 278 3.23 11.50 -14.36
CA LEU A 278 4.67 11.75 -14.19
C LEU A 278 4.92 13.12 -13.56
N GLY A 279 5.88 13.15 -12.64
CA GLY A 279 6.44 14.35 -12.01
C GLY A 279 7.95 14.20 -11.87
N LEU A 280 8.57 15.07 -11.05
CA LEU A 280 9.96 14.92 -10.62
C LEU A 280 10.00 14.39 -9.20
N ASN A 281 10.88 13.45 -8.91
CA ASN A 281 11.19 13.02 -7.55
C ASN A 281 12.25 13.94 -6.89
N GLN A 282 12.63 13.64 -5.65
CA GLN A 282 13.67 14.39 -4.91
C GLN A 282 15.02 14.44 -5.63
N ARG A 283 15.32 13.44 -6.49
CA ARG A 283 16.55 13.39 -7.31
C ARG A 283 16.42 14.19 -8.62
N GLN A 284 15.32 14.93 -8.81
CA GLN A 284 15.02 15.68 -10.03
C GLN A 284 14.95 14.79 -11.29
N ARG A 285 14.57 13.52 -11.13
CA ARG A 285 14.30 12.60 -12.23
C ARG A 285 12.80 12.45 -12.46
N TYR A 286 12.41 12.33 -13.74
CA TYR A 286 11.05 12.00 -14.12
C TYR A 286 10.67 10.64 -13.53
N SER A 287 9.60 10.63 -12.74
CA SER A 287 9.14 9.47 -11.98
C SER A 287 7.62 9.42 -12.00
N PRO A 288 7.01 8.22 -11.97
CA PRO A 288 5.63 8.05 -11.58
C PRO A 288 5.33 8.81 -10.31
N ILE A 289 4.22 9.55 -10.35
CA ILE A 289 3.59 10.20 -9.21
C ILE A 289 2.16 9.68 -9.11
N ARG A 290 1.63 9.66 -7.90
CA ARG A 290 0.20 9.39 -7.65
C ARG A 290 -0.30 10.27 -6.52
N PRO A 291 -1.62 10.48 -6.42
CA PRO A 291 -2.19 11.07 -5.21
C PRO A 291 -1.78 10.20 -4.03
N GLN A 292 -1.13 10.77 -3.02
CA GLN A 292 -0.93 10.05 -1.77
C GLN A 292 -2.16 10.27 -0.90
N PHE A 293 -2.53 11.54 -0.73
CA PHE A 293 -3.67 11.99 0.05
C PHE A 293 -4.34 13.20 -0.61
N ILE A 294 -5.36 12.95 -1.44
CA ILE A 294 -6.38 13.95 -1.74
C ILE A 294 -7.54 13.66 -0.82
N THR A 295 -7.63 14.38 0.29
CA THR A 295 -8.48 14.04 1.44
C THR A 295 -9.61 15.03 1.58
N TYR A 296 -10.82 14.50 1.55
CA TYR A 296 -12.06 15.21 1.84
C TYR A 296 -12.63 14.73 3.17
N TYR A 297 -13.11 15.66 3.97
CA TYR A 297 -13.75 15.38 5.25
C TYR A 297 -15.19 15.87 5.27
N SER A 298 -16.07 15.04 5.83
CA SER A 298 -17.44 15.43 6.14
C SER A 298 -17.77 14.99 7.57
N ASP A 299 -18.22 15.93 8.40
CA ASP A 299 -18.81 15.62 9.69
C ASP A 299 -20.32 15.46 9.53
N LEU A 300 -20.77 14.21 9.58
CA LEU A 300 -22.17 13.85 9.41
C LEU A 300 -22.76 13.27 10.69
N ARG A 301 -22.13 13.51 11.85
CA ARG A 301 -22.62 12.97 13.13
C ARG A 301 -23.98 13.55 13.54
N GLY A 302 -24.26 14.79 13.16
CA GLY A 302 -25.50 15.49 13.48
C GLY A 302 -25.71 15.74 14.98
N GLY A 303 -26.84 16.37 15.33
CA GLY A 303 -27.14 16.77 16.71
C GLY A 303 -26.42 18.08 17.07
N ASP A 304 -25.55 18.05 18.09
CA ASP A 304 -24.79 19.21 18.56
C ASP A 304 -23.57 19.53 17.65
N PHE A 305 -23.26 18.66 16.69
CA PHE A 305 -22.18 18.86 15.72
C PHE A 305 -22.73 19.50 14.44
N PRO A 306 -22.24 20.67 14.01
CA PRO A 306 -22.65 21.27 12.75
C PRO A 306 -22.24 20.39 11.58
N LEU A 307 -23.18 20.14 10.66
CA LEU A 307 -22.91 19.37 9.45
C LEU A 307 -21.90 20.13 8.58
N GLN A 308 -20.84 19.43 8.21
CA GLN A 308 -19.83 19.92 7.28
C GLN A 308 -19.64 18.84 6.22
N GLU A 309 -19.59 19.25 4.96
CA GLU A 309 -19.46 18.32 3.83
C GLU A 309 -18.31 18.73 2.92
N ASN A 310 -17.56 17.74 2.47
CA ASN A 310 -16.57 17.84 1.39
C ASN A 310 -15.48 18.88 1.63
N GLN A 311 -15.09 19.10 2.90
CA GLN A 311 -13.97 19.95 3.23
C GLN A 311 -12.67 19.33 2.71
N LEU A 312 -11.98 20.01 1.80
CA LEU A 312 -10.65 19.60 1.35
C LEU A 312 -9.65 19.83 2.48
N LEU A 313 -9.11 18.75 3.05
CA LEU A 313 -8.08 18.81 4.10
C LEU A 313 -6.67 18.72 3.53
N ALA A 314 -6.48 17.92 2.48
CA ALA A 314 -5.18 17.74 1.84
C ALA A 314 -5.33 17.47 0.34
N ALA A 315 -4.35 17.91 -0.44
CA ALA A 315 -4.23 17.59 -1.86
C ALA A 315 -2.76 17.28 -2.20
N GLN A 316 -2.25 16.22 -1.58
CA GLN A 316 -0.84 15.82 -1.62
C GLN A 316 -0.61 14.60 -2.50
N TRP A 317 0.44 14.68 -3.30
CA TRP A 317 0.93 13.64 -4.21
C TRP A 317 2.31 13.16 -3.76
N ASN A 318 2.73 12.01 -4.26
CA ASN A 318 4.07 11.50 -4.03
C ASN A 318 4.63 10.84 -5.29
N ALA A 319 5.91 11.04 -5.54
CA ALA A 319 6.68 10.19 -6.44
C ALA A 319 6.82 8.79 -5.83
N PHE A 320 6.70 7.76 -6.64
CA PHE A 320 6.73 6.40 -6.14
C PHE A 320 7.22 5.43 -7.20
N PHE A 321 7.53 4.22 -6.76
CA PHE A 321 7.89 3.10 -7.63
C PHE A 321 6.71 2.12 -7.71
N PRO A 322 5.99 2.04 -8.85
CA PRO A 322 5.01 0.99 -9.07
C PRO A 322 5.69 -0.37 -9.26
N HIS A 323 5.27 -1.39 -8.50
CA HIS A 323 5.79 -2.76 -8.61
C HIS A 323 5.10 -3.52 -9.73
N THR A 324 5.13 -2.99 -10.95
CA THR A 324 4.48 -3.61 -12.12
C THR A 324 5.40 -3.60 -13.34
N ILE A 325 6.69 -3.80 -13.11
CA ILE A 325 7.75 -3.75 -14.10
C ILE A 325 7.50 -4.78 -15.20
N ARG A 326 7.63 -4.33 -16.45
CA ARG A 326 7.60 -5.17 -17.65
C ARG A 326 8.78 -4.87 -18.57
N THR A 327 9.08 -5.82 -19.45
CA THR A 327 10.06 -5.65 -20.52
C THR A 327 9.59 -4.70 -21.62
N GLY A 328 8.28 -4.62 -21.85
CA GLY A 328 7.66 -3.67 -22.77
C GLY A 328 7.47 -2.30 -22.13
N THR A 329 7.56 -1.25 -22.95
CA THR A 329 7.41 0.16 -22.53
C THR A 329 6.27 0.83 -23.29
N VAL A 330 5.79 1.95 -22.76
CA VAL A 330 4.86 2.85 -23.45
C VAL A 330 5.45 3.41 -24.75
N MET A 331 4.58 3.94 -25.62
CA MET A 331 5.00 4.64 -26.84
C MET A 331 5.40 6.09 -26.53
N CYS A 332 6.19 6.71 -27.41
CA CYS A 332 6.74 8.04 -27.16
C CYS A 332 5.64 9.09 -26.94
N ASP A 333 4.51 9.00 -27.63
CA ASP A 333 3.34 9.87 -27.51
C ASP A 333 2.63 9.76 -26.16
N SER A 334 2.71 8.61 -25.47
CA SER A 334 2.20 8.45 -24.10
C SER A 334 2.91 9.34 -23.07
N CYS A 335 4.04 9.96 -23.43
CA CYS A 335 4.77 10.92 -22.59
C CYS A 335 5.05 12.25 -23.30
N HIS A 336 5.21 12.23 -24.63
CA HIS A 336 5.52 13.41 -25.44
C HIS A 336 4.30 13.94 -26.23
N ASP A 337 3.07 13.56 -25.87
CA ASP A 337 1.86 14.24 -26.38
C ASP A 337 0.66 14.09 -25.43
N ASP A 338 0.93 13.84 -24.14
CA ASP A 338 -0.10 13.61 -23.14
C ASP A 338 0.04 14.65 -22.03
N ARG A 339 -0.77 15.71 -22.10
CA ARG A 339 -0.81 16.77 -21.08
C ARG A 339 -1.32 16.26 -19.74
N ARG A 340 -2.29 15.35 -19.78
CA ARG A 340 -2.91 14.78 -18.57
C ARG A 340 -1.89 13.95 -17.78
N ARG A 341 -0.93 13.32 -18.47
CA ARG A 341 0.25 12.66 -17.89
C ARG A 341 1.01 13.54 -16.91
N TYR A 342 0.97 14.86 -17.05
CA TYR A 342 1.69 15.82 -16.21
C TYR A 342 0.78 16.75 -15.41
N LEU A 343 -0.52 16.41 -15.28
CA LEU A 343 -1.53 17.23 -14.62
C LEU A 343 -1.68 18.62 -15.27
N LEU A 344 -1.56 18.68 -16.59
CA LEU A 344 -1.76 19.88 -17.41
C LEU A 344 -2.99 19.75 -18.31
N GLU A 345 -4.00 19.00 -17.87
CA GLU A 345 -5.24 18.75 -18.63
C GLU A 345 -5.92 20.08 -18.99
N ASN A 346 -6.29 20.22 -20.27
CA ASN A 346 -7.00 21.41 -20.75
C ASN A 346 -8.43 21.43 -20.20
N GLU A 347 -8.99 22.61 -19.99
CA GLU A 347 -10.33 22.75 -19.39
C GLU A 347 -11.43 22.13 -20.25
N GLU A 348 -11.32 22.25 -21.56
CA GLU A 348 -12.27 21.76 -22.54
C GLU A 348 -12.26 20.22 -22.66
N GLU A 349 -11.18 19.58 -22.20
CA GLU A 349 -10.98 18.13 -22.26
C GLU A 349 -11.37 17.43 -20.95
N ARG A 350 -11.75 18.20 -19.91
CA ARG A 350 -12.08 17.65 -18.59
C ARG A 350 -13.34 16.80 -18.65
N LEU A 351 -13.17 15.53 -18.32
CA LEU A 351 -14.30 14.60 -18.09
C LEU A 351 -14.88 14.76 -16.68
N TYR A 352 -14.05 15.06 -15.68
CA TYR A 352 -14.45 15.19 -14.28
C TYR A 352 -14.47 16.66 -13.89
N ARG A 353 -15.64 17.15 -13.47
CA ARG A 353 -15.90 18.55 -13.11
C ARG A 353 -16.12 18.72 -11.61
N ILE A 354 -15.13 18.29 -10.84
CA ILE A 354 -15.15 18.34 -9.36
C ILE A 354 -15.24 19.77 -8.81
N ASP A 355 -14.92 20.77 -9.65
CA ASP A 355 -15.13 22.18 -9.40
C ASP A 355 -16.62 22.54 -9.30
N LEU A 356 -17.45 21.95 -10.17
CA LEU A 356 -18.90 22.13 -10.15
C LEU A 356 -19.56 21.37 -9.01
N ASP A 357 -18.90 20.30 -8.53
CA ASP A 357 -19.32 19.53 -7.35
C ASP A 357 -18.92 20.22 -6.02
N GLY A 358 -18.21 21.36 -6.07
CA GLY A 358 -17.82 22.12 -4.89
C GLY A 358 -16.66 21.52 -4.09
N LEU A 359 -15.85 20.63 -4.69
CA LEU A 359 -14.80 19.87 -4.01
C LEU A 359 -13.47 20.64 -3.87
N GLY A 360 -13.47 21.97 -3.92
CA GLY A 360 -12.29 22.81 -3.63
C GLY A 360 -11.09 22.71 -4.58
N LEU A 361 -11.10 21.79 -5.55
CA LEU A 361 -10.10 21.64 -6.59
C LEU A 361 -10.74 21.87 -7.96
N ILE A 362 -9.93 22.36 -8.91
CA ILE A 362 -10.38 22.60 -10.28
C ILE A 362 -10.48 21.28 -11.08
N SER A 363 -9.50 20.40 -10.92
CA SER A 363 -9.44 19.05 -11.48
C SER A 363 -8.38 18.26 -10.72
N PHE A 364 -8.55 16.94 -10.64
CA PHE A 364 -7.49 16.08 -10.15
C PHE A 364 -6.25 16.09 -11.05
N TRP A 365 -6.40 16.39 -12.35
CA TRP A 365 -5.31 16.53 -13.32
C TRP A 365 -4.92 17.98 -13.58
N ASN A 366 -4.98 18.80 -12.54
CA ASN A 366 -4.51 20.18 -12.56
C ASN A 366 -3.62 20.45 -11.35
N GLN A 367 -2.46 21.05 -11.55
CA GLN A 367 -1.47 21.25 -10.47
C GLN A 367 -1.90 22.30 -9.41
N GLN A 368 -2.84 23.20 -9.73
CA GLN A 368 -3.22 24.30 -8.85
C GLN A 368 -3.92 23.78 -7.58
N GLY A 369 -3.45 24.24 -6.42
CA GLY A 369 -3.96 23.82 -5.12
C GLY A 369 -3.49 22.43 -4.67
N GLN A 370 -2.61 21.78 -5.44
CA GLN A 370 -2.04 20.47 -5.11
C GLN A 370 -0.53 20.59 -4.93
N THR A 371 0.09 19.64 -4.22
CA THR A 371 1.55 19.58 -4.00
C THR A 371 2.08 18.15 -4.14
N ILE A 372 3.39 18.00 -4.38
CA ILE A 372 4.09 16.71 -4.27
C ILE A 372 5.01 16.76 -3.04
N GLN A 373 4.91 15.78 -2.16
CA GLN A 373 5.66 15.74 -0.89
C GLN A 373 7.17 15.50 -1.12
N ASP A 374 7.53 14.55 -1.99
CA ASP A 374 8.91 14.14 -2.25
C ASP A 374 9.39 14.51 -3.66
N GLY A 375 9.03 15.70 -4.13
CA GLY A 375 9.28 16.07 -5.51
C GLY A 375 8.60 17.35 -5.97
N SER A 376 8.32 17.43 -7.27
CA SER A 376 7.64 18.57 -7.86
C SER A 376 6.89 18.20 -9.14
N PHE A 377 5.88 19.00 -9.48
CA PHE A 377 5.20 18.85 -10.75
C PHE A 377 6.06 19.36 -11.90
N ILE A 378 5.79 18.88 -13.11
CA ILE A 378 6.41 19.40 -14.33
C ILE A 378 5.71 20.69 -14.73
N SER A 379 6.46 21.79 -14.78
CA SER A 379 5.90 23.07 -15.22
C SER A 379 5.44 23.03 -16.68
N PRO A 380 4.47 23.87 -17.09
CA PRO A 380 4.07 23.98 -18.50
C PRO A 380 5.24 24.24 -19.45
N GLN A 381 6.23 25.02 -19.02
CA GLN A 381 7.44 25.30 -19.80
C GLN A 381 8.30 24.05 -19.97
N GLN A 382 8.53 23.29 -18.90
CA GLN A 382 9.26 22.01 -18.99
C GLN A 382 8.52 21.01 -19.88
N PHE A 383 7.20 20.92 -19.76
CA PHE A 383 6.36 20.10 -20.64
C PHE A 383 6.57 20.50 -22.11
N LEU A 384 6.50 21.78 -22.44
CA LEU A 384 6.75 22.25 -23.81
C LEU A 384 8.16 21.92 -24.30
N GLN A 385 9.18 21.94 -23.43
CA GLN A 385 10.55 21.58 -23.81
C GLN A 385 10.67 20.10 -24.16
N ILE A 386 10.15 19.20 -23.32
CA ILE A 386 10.22 17.76 -23.60
C ILE A 386 9.33 17.36 -24.78
N ASN A 387 8.26 18.12 -25.07
CA ASN A 387 7.35 17.86 -26.18
C ASN A 387 7.82 18.46 -27.53
N LYS A 388 9.03 19.01 -27.62
CA LYS A 388 9.57 19.50 -28.90
C LYS A 388 9.73 18.35 -29.91
N LYS A 389 8.96 18.43 -30.99
CA LYS A 389 8.96 17.46 -32.10
C LYS A 389 10.03 17.81 -33.13
N ASP A 390 11.28 17.77 -32.72
CA ASP A 390 12.39 18.01 -33.64
C ASP A 390 12.60 16.83 -34.61
N ALA A 391 13.52 16.99 -35.56
CA ALA A 391 13.82 15.95 -36.54
C ALA A 391 14.33 14.65 -35.89
N ALA A 392 15.02 14.75 -34.74
CA ALA A 392 15.53 13.58 -34.02
C ALA A 392 14.39 12.78 -33.39
N TYR A 393 13.44 13.46 -32.73
CA TYR A 393 12.21 12.87 -32.22
C TYR A 393 11.44 12.17 -33.34
N THR A 394 11.14 12.86 -34.44
CA THR A 394 10.34 12.29 -35.53
C THR A 394 11.02 11.05 -36.12
N LYS A 395 12.34 11.08 -36.29
CA LYS A 395 13.11 9.92 -36.77
C LYS A 395 13.03 8.74 -35.79
N ALA A 396 13.22 8.99 -34.49
CA ALA A 396 13.15 7.97 -33.46
C ALA A 396 11.73 7.37 -33.34
N TYR A 397 10.71 8.21 -33.38
CA TYR A 397 9.30 7.82 -33.33
C TYR A 397 8.90 6.93 -34.51
N VAL A 398 9.26 7.33 -35.74
CA VAL A 398 9.02 6.50 -36.93
C VAL A 398 9.79 5.17 -36.84
N LYS A 399 11.02 5.18 -36.35
CA LYS A 399 11.82 3.95 -36.14
C LYS A 399 11.13 3.02 -35.13
N ARG A 400 10.57 3.56 -34.04
CA ARG A 400 9.84 2.79 -33.03
C ARG A 400 8.58 2.15 -33.62
N TRP A 401 7.79 2.91 -34.38
CA TRP A 401 6.62 2.37 -35.08
C TRP A 401 6.99 1.26 -36.08
N LYS A 402 8.04 1.45 -36.87
CA LYS A 402 8.52 0.41 -37.80
C LYS A 402 8.95 -0.86 -37.07
N LYS A 403 9.61 -0.74 -35.90
CA LYS A 403 9.99 -1.89 -35.08
C LYS A 403 8.75 -2.63 -34.54
N LEU A 404 7.73 -1.89 -34.10
CA LEU A 404 6.49 -2.48 -33.59
C LEU A 404 5.74 -3.22 -34.70
N LEU A 405 5.58 -2.61 -35.87
CA LEU A 405 4.86 -3.20 -37.01
C LEU A 405 5.66 -4.32 -37.70
N GLY A 406 6.99 -4.26 -37.68
CA GLY A 406 7.87 -5.27 -38.29
C GLY A 406 8.01 -6.57 -37.48
N GLN A 407 7.48 -6.63 -36.26
CA GLN A 407 7.48 -7.87 -35.44
C GLN A 407 6.33 -8.84 -35.82
N ASP A 408 5.31 -8.39 -36.55
CA ASP A 408 4.14 -9.21 -36.92
C ASP A 408 4.38 -10.16 -38.11
N GLU A 409 5.37 -9.91 -38.97
CA GLU A 409 5.68 -10.84 -40.07
C GLU A 409 6.22 -12.20 -39.57
N SER A 410 6.71 -12.25 -38.33
CA SER A 410 7.19 -13.47 -37.67
C SER A 410 6.25 -14.07 -36.63
N SER A 411 5.29 -13.31 -36.08
CA SER A 411 4.38 -13.78 -35.02
C SER A 411 3.17 -14.57 -35.53
N SER A 412 2.93 -14.54 -36.85
CA SER A 412 1.83 -15.26 -37.51
C SER A 412 2.19 -16.68 -37.96
N LYS A 413 3.35 -17.20 -37.53
CA LYS A 413 3.79 -18.56 -37.79
C LYS A 413 4.14 -19.27 -36.49
N GLU A 414 3.12 -19.63 -35.71
CA GLU A 414 3.12 -20.80 -34.82
C GLU A 414 1.71 -21.18 -34.39
#